data_AF-A0A5C6MSI5-F1
#
_entry.id   AF-A0A5C6MSI5-F1
#
_cell.length_a   1.000
_cell.length_b   1.000
_cell.length_c   1.000
_cell.angle_alpha   90.00
_cell.angle_beta   90.00
_cell.angle_gamma   90.00
#
_symmetry.space_group_name_H-M   'P 1'
#
loop_
_entity.id
_entity.type
_entity.pdbx_description
1 polymer ?
#
loop_
_entity_poly.entity_id
_entity_poly.type
_entity_poly.pdbx_seq_one_letter_code
_entity_poly.pdbx_strand_id
1 'polypeptide(L)'
;MAAQEQALNTRAIEARVYHTRQDPRCRLCGDAPETVQHITAGCKMLAGKAYMERHNQVAGIVYRNICTEYGLEVPGTRWETPPKVLENKQAKILWDFQIQTGKMVVANQPDIVVVDKHRETVVVIDVAIPSDSNIRKKEHKKLEKYQGLKEEIERMWGMKIPGTTSEISVQNWAVLGTAKILRRTLRLPGLW
;
A
#
# COMPACT_ATOMS: atom_id res chain seq x y z
N MET A 1 11.93 -15.38 21.37
CA MET A 1 12.90 -14.82 20.41
C MET A 1 12.91 -15.74 19.20
N ALA A 2 12.49 -15.26 18.03
CA ALA A 2 12.38 -16.09 16.83
C ALA A 2 13.77 -16.24 16.18
N ALA A 3 14.14 -17.48 15.84
CA ALA A 3 15.45 -17.86 15.29
C ALA A 3 15.87 -17.09 14.01
N GLN A 4 14.93 -16.40 13.36
CA GLN A 4 15.17 -15.67 12.11
C GLN A 4 15.97 -14.37 12.32
N GLU A 5 15.93 -13.76 13.50
CA GLU A 5 16.73 -12.55 13.78
C GLU A 5 18.24 -12.85 13.85
N GLN A 6 18.64 -14.08 14.22
CA GLN A 6 20.04 -14.47 14.39
C GLN A 6 20.80 -14.71 13.07
N ALA A 7 20.13 -14.79 11.93
CA ALA A 7 20.76 -15.09 10.64
C ALA A 7 21.46 -13.88 10.00
N LEU A 8 21.08 -12.65 10.37
CA LEU A 8 21.64 -11.42 9.80
C LEU A 8 22.58 -10.76 10.80
N ASN A 9 23.86 -10.60 10.42
CA ASN A 9 24.85 -9.98 11.28
C ASN A 9 24.66 -8.45 11.37
N THR A 10 23.71 -8.05 12.21
CA THR A 10 23.39 -6.65 12.51
C THR A 10 24.21 -6.14 13.70
N ARG A 11 24.55 -4.85 13.72
CA ARG A 11 25.32 -4.25 14.83
C ARG A 11 24.63 -4.39 16.19
N ALA A 12 23.30 -4.43 16.24
CA ALA A 12 22.60 -4.69 17.49
C ALA A 12 22.85 -6.11 18.01
N ILE A 13 23.00 -7.10 17.14
CA ILE A 13 23.33 -8.49 17.52
C ILE A 13 24.80 -8.60 17.92
N GLU A 14 25.71 -7.99 17.16
CA GLU A 14 27.14 -7.93 17.53
C GLU A 14 27.35 -7.31 18.91
N ALA A 15 26.58 -6.27 19.25
CA ALA A 15 26.70 -5.59 20.52
C ALA A 15 25.99 -6.30 21.69
N ARG A 16 24.79 -6.84 21.46
CA ARG A 16 23.97 -7.40 22.55
C ARG A 16 24.13 -8.90 22.76
N VAL A 17 24.52 -9.65 21.73
CA VAL A 17 24.61 -11.11 21.75
C VAL A 17 26.05 -11.58 21.73
N TYR A 18 26.83 -11.12 20.74
CA TYR A 18 28.22 -11.56 20.60
C TYR A 18 29.20 -10.76 21.46
N HIS A 19 28.78 -9.59 21.94
CA HIS A 19 29.64 -8.64 22.68
C HIS A 19 30.95 -8.28 21.96
N THR A 20 30.97 -8.42 20.62
CA THR A 20 32.12 -8.13 19.77
C THR A 20 32.18 -6.67 19.33
N ARG A 21 31.14 -5.89 19.62
CA ARG A 21 31.02 -4.46 19.28
C ARG A 21 30.37 -3.70 20.43
N GLN A 22 30.82 -2.48 20.71
CA GLN A 22 30.21 -1.65 21.76
C GLN A 22 29.06 -0.77 21.22
N ASP A 23 29.21 -0.22 20.02
CA ASP A 23 28.20 0.66 19.43
C ASP A 23 27.17 -0.12 18.59
N PRO A 24 25.91 -0.23 19.06
CA PRO A 24 24.87 -0.94 18.32
C PRO A 24 24.27 -0.12 17.17
N ARG A 25 24.67 1.15 16.97
CA ARG A 25 24.01 2.07 16.03
C ARG A 25 24.18 1.65 14.57
N CYS A 26 23.12 1.90 13.80
CA CYS A 26 22.99 1.66 12.37
C CYS A 26 24.19 2.17 11.58
N ARG A 27 24.82 1.30 10.79
CA ARG A 27 25.96 1.63 9.94
C ARG A 27 25.63 2.64 8.83
N LEU A 28 24.35 2.80 8.52
CA LEU A 28 23.88 3.68 7.45
C LEU A 28 23.47 5.05 7.99
N CYS A 29 22.62 5.10 9.03
CA CYS A 29 22.05 6.37 9.50
C CYS A 29 22.61 6.86 10.83
N GLY A 30 23.22 6.00 11.65
CA GLY A 30 23.78 6.36 12.95
C GLY A 30 22.78 6.75 14.05
N ASP A 31 21.47 6.78 13.80
CA ASP A 31 20.50 7.35 14.78
C ASP A 31 19.89 6.33 15.73
N ALA A 32 19.80 5.06 15.32
CA ALA A 32 19.13 4.01 16.09
C ALA A 32 19.91 2.69 16.03
N PRO A 33 19.67 1.75 16.96
CA PRO A 33 20.28 0.43 16.91
C PRO A 33 20.01 -0.27 15.56
N GLU A 34 21.05 -0.86 14.98
CA GLU A 34 20.97 -1.61 13.74
C GLU A 34 20.25 -2.94 13.99
N THR A 35 18.95 -2.96 13.77
CA THR A 35 18.15 -4.19 13.76
C THR A 35 17.66 -4.47 12.34
N VAL A 36 17.25 -5.71 12.05
CA VAL A 36 16.62 -6.05 10.76
C VAL A 36 15.40 -5.16 10.52
N GLN A 37 14.59 -4.94 11.55
CA GLN A 37 13.44 -4.04 11.50
C GLN A 37 13.86 -2.59 11.18
N HIS A 38 14.91 -2.09 11.81
CA HIS A 38 15.45 -0.76 11.50
C HIS A 38 15.96 -0.68 10.07
N ILE A 39 16.77 -1.63 9.59
CA ILE A 39 17.29 -1.63 8.21
C ILE A 39 16.14 -1.65 7.18
N THR A 40 15.14 -2.50 7.40
CA THR A 40 14.07 -2.73 6.41
C THR A 40 13.00 -1.65 6.39
N ALA A 41 12.72 -1.01 7.54
CA ALA A 41 11.55 -0.14 7.71
C ALA A 41 11.81 1.16 8.50
N GLY A 42 12.96 1.32 9.17
CA GLY A 42 13.23 2.45 10.08
C GLY A 42 14.45 3.31 9.75
N CYS A 43 15.35 2.84 8.89
CA CYS A 43 16.60 3.51 8.57
C CYS A 43 16.33 4.64 7.58
N LYS A 44 16.44 5.90 7.99
CA LYS A 44 16.14 7.06 7.12
C LYS A 44 16.90 7.06 5.78
N MET A 45 18.09 6.45 5.75
CA MET A 45 18.91 6.34 4.54
C MET A 45 18.35 5.34 3.51
N LEU A 46 17.62 4.31 3.96
CA LEU A 46 17.00 3.30 3.10
C LEU A 46 15.49 3.50 2.94
N ALA A 47 14.84 4.02 3.99
CA ALA A 47 13.40 4.16 4.12
C ALA A 47 12.80 5.19 3.16
N GLY A 48 13.60 6.07 2.54
CA GLY A 48 13.12 6.94 1.48
C GLY A 48 12.99 6.19 0.15
N LYS A 49 14.12 6.00 -0.56
CA LYS A 49 14.14 5.46 -1.93
C LYS A 49 13.72 4.00 -2.03
N ALA A 50 14.31 3.12 -1.22
CA ALA A 50 14.05 1.67 -1.32
C ALA A 50 12.66 1.27 -0.79
N TYR A 51 12.07 2.07 0.10
CA TYR A 51 10.67 1.92 0.48
C TYR A 51 9.76 2.35 -0.67
N MET A 52 9.98 3.52 -1.25
CA MET A 52 9.16 4.07 -2.33
C MET A 52 9.22 3.18 -3.58
N GLU A 53 10.37 2.61 -3.89
CA GLU A 53 10.52 1.68 -5.01
C GLU A 53 9.68 0.41 -4.80
N ARG A 54 9.78 -0.23 -3.63
CA ARG A 54 8.94 -1.40 -3.31
C ARG A 54 7.46 -1.05 -3.31
N HIS A 55 7.11 0.12 -2.79
CA HIS A 55 5.75 0.64 -2.77
C HIS A 55 5.18 0.76 -4.19
N ASN A 56 5.92 1.42 -5.08
CA ASN A 56 5.51 1.63 -6.47
C ASN A 56 5.44 0.31 -7.24
N GLN A 57 6.35 -0.63 -6.97
CA GLN A 57 6.27 -1.97 -7.56
C GLN A 57 5.00 -2.72 -7.15
N VAL A 58 4.64 -2.70 -5.86
CA VAL A 58 3.42 -3.34 -5.36
C VAL A 58 2.18 -2.65 -5.94
N ALA A 59 2.12 -1.32 -5.88
CA ALA A 59 1.02 -0.55 -6.45
C ALA A 59 0.86 -0.81 -7.95
N GLY A 60 1.96 -0.87 -8.72
CA GLY A 60 1.94 -1.18 -10.14
C GLY A 60 1.50 -2.62 -10.47
N ILE A 61 1.73 -3.59 -9.58
CA ILE A 61 1.15 -4.94 -9.71
C ILE A 61 -0.36 -4.90 -9.49
N VAL A 62 -0.82 -4.21 -8.44
CA VAL A 62 -2.25 -4.04 -8.15
C VAL A 62 -2.96 -3.35 -9.32
N TYR A 63 -2.41 -2.25 -9.84
CA TYR A 63 -2.96 -1.51 -10.96
C TYR A 63 -3.17 -2.39 -12.19
N ARG A 64 -2.15 -3.18 -12.58
CA ARG A 64 -2.24 -4.06 -13.74
C ARG A 64 -3.29 -5.14 -13.58
N ASN A 65 -3.37 -5.75 -12.39
CA ASN A 65 -4.41 -6.73 -12.11
C ASN A 65 -5.80 -6.11 -12.27
N ILE A 66 -6.02 -4.91 -11.74
CA ILE A 66 -7.30 -4.20 -11.90
C ILE A 66 -7.56 -3.92 -13.38
N CYS A 67 -6.56 -3.47 -14.15
CA CYS A 67 -6.73 -3.23 -15.59
C CYS A 67 -7.15 -4.51 -16.33
N THR A 68 -6.50 -5.64 -16.05
CA THR A 68 -6.85 -6.94 -16.63
C THR A 68 -8.28 -7.35 -16.30
N GLU A 69 -8.70 -7.21 -15.03
CA GLU A 69 -10.05 -7.60 -14.58
C GLU A 69 -11.16 -6.76 -15.23
N TYR A 70 -10.92 -5.46 -15.46
CA TYR A 70 -11.88 -4.56 -16.11
C TYR A 70 -11.72 -4.47 -17.64
N GLY A 71 -10.84 -5.28 -18.24
CA GLY A 71 -10.58 -5.26 -19.69
C GLY A 71 -10.04 -3.92 -20.21
N LEU A 72 -9.21 -3.25 -19.41
CA LEU A 72 -8.53 -2.00 -19.75
C LEU A 72 -7.13 -2.28 -20.31
N GLU A 73 -6.57 -1.33 -21.06
CA GLU A 73 -5.21 -1.43 -21.59
C GLU A 73 -4.19 -1.52 -20.44
N VAL A 74 -3.42 -2.60 -20.42
CA VAL A 74 -2.42 -2.88 -19.40
C VAL A 74 -1.08 -2.37 -19.89
N PRO A 75 -0.33 -1.57 -19.10
CA PRO A 75 1.04 -1.19 -19.43
C PRO A 75 1.90 -2.41 -19.78
N GLY A 76 2.64 -2.32 -20.88
CA GLY A 76 3.33 -3.44 -21.50
C GLY A 76 4.50 -3.95 -20.65
N THR A 77 5.14 -3.05 -19.89
CA THR A 77 6.26 -3.39 -19.01
C THR A 77 5.98 -3.07 -17.54
N ARG A 78 6.76 -3.68 -16.63
CA ARG A 78 6.70 -3.43 -15.18
C ARG A 78 7.28 -2.09 -14.74
N TRP A 79 8.00 -1.43 -15.63
CA TRP A 79 8.71 -0.18 -15.37
C TRP A 79 8.00 1.04 -15.93
N GLU A 80 7.01 0.82 -16.80
CA GLU A 80 6.13 1.87 -17.29
C GLU A 80 5.31 2.49 -16.15
N THR A 81 5.26 3.81 -16.14
CA THR A 81 4.42 4.55 -15.22
C THR A 81 2.97 4.42 -15.67
N PRO A 82 2.04 3.98 -14.79
CA PRO A 82 0.62 3.93 -15.14
C PRO A 82 0.09 5.31 -15.57
N PRO A 83 -0.83 5.37 -16.56
CA PRO A 83 -1.50 6.61 -16.88
C PRO A 83 -2.32 7.10 -15.67
N LYS A 84 -2.33 8.42 -15.44
CA LYS A 84 -3.06 9.06 -14.33
C LYS A 84 -4.55 8.73 -14.32
N VAL A 85 -5.14 8.58 -15.50
CA VAL A 85 -6.56 8.25 -15.69
C VAL A 85 -6.65 7.23 -16.81
N LEU A 86 -7.35 6.14 -16.54
CA LEU A 86 -7.65 5.09 -17.52
C LEU A 86 -9.12 4.73 -17.42
N GLU A 87 -9.84 4.71 -18.53
CA GLU A 87 -11.30 4.64 -18.52
C GLU A 87 -11.85 3.85 -19.71
N ASN A 88 -12.85 3.01 -19.44
CA ASN A 88 -13.70 2.40 -20.46
C ASN A 88 -15.18 2.54 -20.07
N LYS A 89 -16.07 1.79 -20.73
CA LYS A 89 -17.51 1.82 -20.45
C LYS A 89 -17.87 1.28 -19.05
N GLN A 90 -17.09 0.35 -18.52
CA GLN A 90 -17.37 -0.35 -17.26
C GLN A 90 -16.70 0.32 -16.06
N ALA A 91 -15.48 0.83 -16.20
CA ALA A 91 -14.70 1.35 -15.08
C ALA A 91 -13.82 2.54 -15.45
N LYS A 92 -13.47 3.31 -14.42
CA LYS A 92 -12.47 4.38 -14.46
C LYS A 92 -11.47 4.15 -13.33
N ILE A 93 -10.19 4.07 -13.67
CA ILE A 93 -9.08 3.93 -12.73
C ILE A 93 -8.33 5.25 -12.68
N LEU A 94 -8.08 5.75 -11.47
CA LEU A 94 -7.25 6.92 -11.21
C LEU A 94 -5.99 6.46 -10.49
N TRP A 95 -4.82 6.79 -11.04
CA TRP A 95 -3.52 6.49 -10.46
C TRP A 95 -2.86 7.78 -9.94
N ASP A 96 -2.46 7.79 -8.67
CA ASP A 96 -1.80 8.92 -8.02
C ASP A 96 -2.48 10.27 -8.37
N PHE A 97 -3.81 10.27 -8.30
CA PHE A 97 -4.64 11.38 -8.75
C PHE A 97 -5.24 12.10 -7.54
N GLN A 98 -4.99 13.40 -7.46
CA GLN A 98 -5.55 14.23 -6.40
C GLN A 98 -7.02 14.53 -6.68
N ILE A 99 -7.90 14.02 -5.82
CA ILE A 99 -9.33 14.25 -5.89
C ILE A 99 -9.63 15.67 -5.38
N GLN A 100 -10.34 16.44 -6.20
CA GLN A 100 -10.86 17.74 -5.80
C GLN A 100 -12.13 17.52 -4.98
N THR A 101 -12.09 17.92 -3.71
CA THR A 101 -13.21 17.80 -2.76
C THR A 101 -13.78 19.18 -2.43
N GLY A 102 -15.08 19.26 -2.17
CA GLY A 102 -15.74 20.52 -1.82
C GLY A 102 -15.32 21.05 -0.44
N LYS A 103 -14.97 20.14 0.47
CA LYS A 103 -14.30 20.47 1.74
C LYS A 103 -12.82 20.14 1.65
N MET A 104 -12.01 20.82 2.46
CA MET A 104 -10.58 20.52 2.56
C MET A 104 -10.38 19.15 3.22
N VAL A 105 -9.87 18.18 2.46
CA VAL A 105 -9.48 16.85 2.95
C VAL A 105 -7.97 16.70 2.76
N VAL A 106 -7.24 16.50 3.86
CA VAL A 106 -5.77 16.36 3.85
C VAL A 106 -5.33 15.11 3.07
N ALA A 107 -6.13 14.05 3.09
CA ALA A 107 -5.85 12.78 2.45
C ALA A 107 -6.68 12.59 1.18
N ASN A 108 -6.51 13.47 0.19
CA ASN A 108 -7.28 13.47 -1.05
C ASN A 108 -6.55 12.88 -2.27
N GLN A 109 -5.34 12.35 -2.09
CA GLN A 109 -4.56 11.68 -3.14
C GLN A 109 -4.22 10.24 -2.68
N PRO A 110 -5.09 9.27 -2.94
CA PRO A 110 -4.78 7.85 -2.79
C PRO A 110 -3.87 7.34 -3.92
N ASP A 111 -3.25 6.18 -3.72
CA ASP A 111 -2.41 5.55 -4.75
C ASP A 111 -3.25 5.13 -5.98
N ILE A 112 -4.41 4.50 -5.74
CA ILE A 112 -5.30 4.02 -6.79
C ILE A 112 -6.75 4.25 -6.38
N VAL A 113 -7.59 4.70 -7.30
CA VAL A 113 -9.05 4.76 -7.14
C VAL A 113 -9.70 4.04 -8.30
N VAL A 114 -10.61 3.11 -7.99
CA VAL A 114 -11.39 2.36 -8.98
C VAL A 114 -12.84 2.79 -8.87
N VAL A 115 -13.38 3.32 -9.96
CA VAL A 115 -14.80 3.64 -10.10
C VAL A 115 -15.42 2.57 -10.99
N ASP A 116 -16.24 1.71 -10.40
CA ASP A 116 -17.08 0.76 -11.14
C ASP A 116 -18.40 1.45 -11.49
N LYS A 117 -18.60 1.70 -12.79
CA LYS A 117 -19.76 2.43 -13.32
C LYS A 117 -21.02 1.56 -13.35
N HIS A 118 -20.87 0.25 -13.44
CA HIS A 118 -22.01 -0.67 -13.48
C HIS A 118 -22.58 -0.91 -12.09
N ARG A 119 -21.71 -1.01 -11.09
CA ARG A 119 -22.10 -1.25 -9.69
C ARG A 119 -22.30 0.04 -8.90
N GLU A 120 -21.99 1.19 -9.50
CA GLU A 120 -22.03 2.51 -8.88
C GLU A 120 -21.23 2.53 -7.57
N THR A 121 -20.04 1.91 -7.61
CA THR A 121 -19.15 1.79 -6.45
C THR A 121 -17.78 2.37 -6.71
N VAL A 122 -17.20 2.93 -5.65
CA VAL A 122 -15.83 3.44 -5.67
C VAL A 122 -14.99 2.65 -4.68
N VAL A 123 -13.78 2.28 -5.07
CA VAL A 123 -12.79 1.65 -4.19
C VAL A 123 -11.55 2.50 -4.16
N VAL A 124 -11.16 2.92 -2.96
CA VAL A 124 -9.94 3.69 -2.69
C VAL A 124 -8.88 2.72 -2.18
N ILE A 125 -7.70 2.72 -2.79
CA ILE A 125 -6.61 1.81 -2.46
C ILE A 125 -5.38 2.65 -2.13
N ASP A 126 -4.80 2.39 -0.95
CA ASP A 126 -3.59 3.02 -0.45
C ASP A 126 -2.65 1.92 0.02
N VAL A 127 -1.60 1.66 -0.76
CA VAL A 127 -0.63 0.60 -0.52
C VAL A 127 0.22 0.95 0.70
N ALA A 128 0.56 -0.06 1.49
CA ALA A 128 1.53 0.12 2.56
C ALA A 128 2.39 -1.14 2.69
N ILE A 129 3.65 -0.92 3.05
CA ILE A 129 4.59 -2.00 3.35
C ILE A 129 4.98 -1.87 4.84
N PRO A 130 4.08 -2.23 5.77
CA PRO A 130 4.37 -2.20 7.20
C PRO A 130 5.39 -3.29 7.59
N SER A 131 6.14 -3.04 8.66
CA SER A 131 6.76 -4.13 9.43
C SER A 131 5.68 -4.87 10.23
N ASP A 132 5.78 -6.19 10.34
CA ASP A 132 4.73 -7.10 10.83
C ASP A 132 4.13 -6.69 12.18
N SER A 133 4.93 -6.15 13.09
CA SER A 133 4.50 -5.71 14.43
C SER A 133 3.57 -4.49 14.42
N ASN A 134 3.43 -3.79 13.29
CA ASN A 134 2.71 -2.52 13.19
C ASN A 134 1.50 -2.53 12.23
N ILE A 135 1.14 -3.69 11.67
CA ILE A 135 0.08 -3.80 10.65
C ILE A 135 -1.25 -3.21 11.13
N ARG A 136 -1.80 -3.72 12.24
CA ARG A 136 -3.13 -3.30 12.76
C ARG A 136 -3.18 -1.81 13.13
N LYS A 137 -2.08 -1.28 13.70
CA LYS A 137 -1.97 0.14 14.05
C LYS A 137 -1.92 1.03 12.80
N LYS A 138 -1.19 0.62 11.76
CA LYS A 138 -1.13 1.39 10.50
C LYS A 138 -2.45 1.32 9.75
N GLU A 139 -3.11 0.17 9.75
CA GLU A 139 -4.43 -0.02 9.17
C GLU A 139 -5.45 0.93 9.80
N HIS A 140 -5.60 0.94 11.13
CA HIS A 140 -6.53 1.83 11.83
C HIS A 140 -6.28 3.31 11.50
N LYS A 141 -5.01 3.75 11.51
CA LYS A 141 -4.65 5.12 11.14
C LYS A 141 -5.04 5.47 9.70
N LYS A 142 -4.92 4.53 8.76
CA LYS A 142 -5.38 4.76 7.37
C LYS A 142 -6.90 4.89 7.31
N LEU A 143 -7.64 4.16 8.15
CA LEU A 143 -9.10 4.26 8.18
C LEU A 143 -9.54 5.64 8.60
N GLU A 144 -8.99 6.14 9.70
CA GLU A 144 -9.27 7.49 10.19
C GLU A 144 -8.85 8.55 9.16
N LYS A 145 -7.68 8.35 8.52
CA LYS A 145 -7.14 9.26 7.50
C LYS A 145 -8.09 9.44 6.30
N TYR A 146 -8.67 8.35 5.77
CA TYR A 146 -9.49 8.39 4.55
C TYR A 146 -10.99 8.56 4.79
N GLN A 147 -11.44 8.62 6.04
CA GLN A 147 -12.86 8.79 6.38
C GLN A 147 -13.45 10.06 5.74
N GLY A 148 -12.73 11.20 5.82
CA GLY A 148 -13.19 12.45 5.20
C GLY A 148 -13.25 12.37 3.66
N LEU A 149 -12.31 11.66 3.02
CA LEU A 149 -12.35 11.46 1.58
C LEU A 149 -13.54 10.60 1.16
N LYS A 150 -13.85 9.56 1.93
CA LYS A 150 -15.00 8.68 1.69
C LYS A 150 -16.30 9.49 1.67
N GLU A 151 -16.55 10.31 2.68
CA GLU A 151 -17.75 11.13 2.79
C GLU A 151 -17.89 12.13 1.63
N GLU A 152 -16.77 12.73 1.19
CA GLU A 152 -16.77 13.64 0.06
C GLU A 152 -17.05 12.91 -1.26
N ILE A 153 -16.47 11.72 -1.49
CA ILE A 153 -16.73 10.91 -2.68
C ILE A 153 -18.20 10.48 -2.74
N GLU A 154 -18.75 9.97 -1.64
CA GLU A 154 -20.15 9.55 -1.55
C GLU A 154 -21.10 10.73 -1.83
N ARG A 155 -20.78 11.93 -1.32
CA ARG A 155 -21.57 13.15 -1.58
C ARG A 155 -21.45 13.63 -3.03
N MET A 156 -20.24 13.68 -3.58
CA MET A 156 -19.97 14.29 -4.88
C MET A 156 -20.38 13.39 -6.05
N TRP A 157 -20.14 12.09 -5.94
CA TRP A 157 -20.34 11.14 -7.05
C TRP A 157 -21.62 10.33 -6.89
N GLY A 158 -22.30 10.40 -5.72
CA GLY A 158 -23.51 9.63 -5.44
C GLY A 158 -23.29 8.11 -5.40
N MET A 159 -22.03 7.67 -5.41
CA MET A 159 -21.62 6.27 -5.46
C MET A 159 -21.21 5.79 -4.07
N LYS A 160 -21.45 4.51 -3.79
CA LYS A 160 -21.11 3.91 -2.49
C LYS A 160 -19.66 3.43 -2.47
N ILE A 161 -19.00 3.57 -1.33
CA ILE A 161 -17.73 2.86 -1.08
C ILE A 161 -18.08 1.60 -0.26
N PRO A 162 -18.13 0.40 -0.88
CA PRO A 162 -18.54 -0.82 -0.19
C PRO A 162 -17.56 -1.21 0.93
N GLY A 163 -18.11 -1.60 2.08
CA GLY A 163 -17.35 -2.07 3.25
C GLY A 163 -16.91 -0.96 4.21
N THR A 164 -16.90 -1.27 5.52
CA THR A 164 -16.18 -0.49 6.52
C THR A 164 -14.77 -0.24 5.99
N THR A 165 -14.25 0.95 6.28
CA THR A 165 -12.98 1.52 5.83
C THR A 165 -11.78 0.53 5.84
N SER A 166 -11.87 -0.58 6.57
CA SER A 166 -10.99 -1.75 6.69
C SER A 166 -10.45 -2.46 5.43
N GLU A 167 -10.93 -2.22 4.21
CA GLU A 167 -10.42 -2.97 3.04
C GLU A 167 -9.21 -2.33 2.32
N ILE A 168 -8.72 -1.19 2.82
CA ILE A 168 -7.62 -0.42 2.18
C ILE A 168 -6.22 -0.96 2.54
N SER A 169 -6.10 -1.95 3.42
CA SER A 169 -4.78 -2.52 3.75
C SER A 169 -4.53 -3.81 2.95
N VAL A 170 -3.80 -3.72 1.83
CA VAL A 170 -3.11 -4.90 1.27
C VAL A 170 -2.08 -5.33 2.32
N GLN A 171 -2.49 -6.26 3.19
CA GLN A 171 -1.63 -6.81 4.22
C GLN A 171 -0.48 -7.58 3.59
N ASN A 172 0.67 -7.49 4.24
CA ASN A 172 1.98 -7.90 3.77
C ASN A 172 2.10 -9.44 3.75
N TRP A 173 1.35 -10.12 2.88
CA TRP A 173 1.64 -11.50 2.45
C TRP A 173 2.02 -11.46 0.99
N ALA A 174 3.33 -11.41 0.78
CA ALA A 174 4.06 -11.58 -0.46
C ALA A 174 3.19 -12.12 -1.62
N VAL A 175 2.77 -11.23 -2.53
CA VAL A 175 2.63 -11.44 -3.98
C VAL A 175 1.72 -12.60 -4.47
N LEU A 176 1.17 -13.45 -3.61
CA LEU A 176 0.38 -14.63 -3.96
C LEU A 176 -1.10 -14.49 -3.57
N GLY A 177 -1.44 -13.52 -2.72
CA GLY A 177 -2.81 -13.30 -2.24
C GLY A 177 -3.56 -12.14 -2.89
N THR A 178 -2.90 -11.29 -3.67
CA THR A 178 -3.45 -10.02 -4.17
C THR A 178 -4.71 -10.24 -5.01
N ALA A 179 -4.74 -11.28 -5.84
CA ALA A 179 -5.93 -11.63 -6.62
C ALA A 179 -7.11 -12.06 -5.74
N LYS A 180 -6.88 -12.79 -4.64
CA LYS A 180 -7.95 -13.29 -3.77
C LYS A 180 -8.54 -12.18 -2.88
N ILE A 181 -7.71 -11.24 -2.43
CA ILE A 181 -8.14 -10.05 -1.68
C ILE A 181 -8.85 -9.06 -2.61
N LEU A 182 -8.29 -8.77 -3.80
CA LEU A 182 -8.95 -7.95 -4.81
C LEU A 182 -10.32 -8.54 -5.20
N ARG A 183 -10.43 -9.86 -5.43
CA ARG A 183 -11.72 -10.52 -5.71
C ARG A 183 -12.74 -10.40 -4.59
N ARG A 184 -12.30 -10.48 -3.32
CA ARG A 184 -13.19 -10.43 -2.14
C ARG A 184 -13.66 -9.01 -1.85
N THR A 185 -12.75 -8.04 -1.94
CA THR A 185 -12.99 -6.60 -1.72
C THR A 185 -13.76 -5.95 -2.87
N LEU A 186 -13.39 -6.23 -4.12
CA LEU A 186 -14.11 -5.74 -5.28
C LEU A 186 -15.38 -6.56 -5.58
N ARG A 187 -15.70 -7.63 -4.83
CA ARG A 187 -16.82 -8.57 -5.10
C ARG A 187 -16.99 -8.85 -6.60
N LEU A 188 -15.90 -9.23 -7.27
CA LEU A 188 -15.87 -9.46 -8.72
C LEU A 188 -16.58 -10.78 -9.05
N PRO A 189 -17.67 -10.79 -9.85
CA PRO A 189 -18.32 -12.03 -10.26
C PRO A 189 -17.49 -12.68 -11.38
N GLY A 190 -17.06 -13.95 -11.21
CA GLY A 190 -16.41 -14.64 -12.32
C GLY A 190 -15.59 -15.91 -12.09
N LEU A 191 -15.40 -16.44 -10.89
CA LEU A 191 -14.80 -17.78 -10.71
C LEU A 191 -15.22 -18.38 -9.36
N TRP A 192 -16.10 -19.38 -9.42
CA TRP A 192 -16.26 -20.40 -8.37
C TRP A 192 -15.17 -21.46 -8.57
#